data_AF-A0A329KPM9-F1
#
_entry.id   AF-A0A329KPM9-F1
#
_cell.length_a   1.000
_cell.length_b   1.000
_cell.length_c   1.000
_cell.angle_alpha   90.00
_cell.angle_beta   90.00
_cell.angle_gamma   90.00
#
_symmetry.space_group_name_H-M   'P 1'
#
loop_
_entity.id
_entity.type
_entity.pdbx_description
1 polymer ?
#
loop_
_entity_poly.entity_id
_entity_poly.type
_entity_poly.pdbx_seq_one_letter_code
_entity_poly.pdbx_strand_id
1 'polypeptide(L)' 'MKVVIMEKTEAGELVALDARDWNDQMIAMMNHANYLLVNGKEYEMVEGRLNVNEPYMEVLVLAVKQEASEAAKA' A
#
# COMPACT_ATOMS: atom_id res chain seq x y z
N MET A 1 5.73 15.19 -0.35
CA MET A 1 5.76 14.52 -1.67
C MET A 1 4.44 13.81 -1.85
N LYS A 2 3.77 13.94 -3.00
CA LYS A 2 2.53 13.21 -3.25
C LYS A 2 2.82 11.72 -3.39
N VAL A 3 2.10 10.89 -2.63
CA VAL A 3 2.17 9.43 -2.70
C VAL A 3 0.79 8.91 -3.08
N VAL A 4 0.76 7.96 -4.01
CA VAL A 4 -0.47 7.29 -4.49
C VAL A 4 -0.31 5.80 -4.22
N ILE A 5 -1.20 5.24 -3.39
CA ILE A 5 -1.22 3.82 -3.09
C ILE A 5 -2.18 3.14 -4.07
N MET A 6 -1.67 2.13 -4.78
CA MET A 6 -2.40 1.36 -5.80
C MET A 6 -2.47 -0.11 -5.38
N GLU A 7 -3.67 -0.65 -5.23
CA GLU A 7 -3.87 -2.10 -5.10
C GLU A 7 -3.74 -2.75 -6.48
N LYS A 8 -2.91 -3.79 -6.58
CA LYS A 8 -3.02 -4.77 -7.67
C LYS A 8 -3.96 -5.87 -7.21
N THR A 9 -5.15 -5.91 -7.82
CA THR A 9 -6.18 -6.91 -7.49
C THR A 9 -5.74 -8.31 -7.93
N GLU A 10 -6.43 -9.34 -7.45
CA GLU A 10 -6.19 -10.73 -7.91
C GLU A 10 -6.41 -10.90 -9.42
N ALA A 11 -7.27 -10.08 -10.02
CA ALA A 11 -7.49 -10.03 -11.47
C ALA A 11 -6.38 -9.30 -12.24
N GLY A 12 -5.42 -8.69 -11.54
CA GLY A 12 -4.31 -7.92 -12.12
C GLY A 12 -4.64 -6.45 -12.42
N GLU A 13 -5.85 -6.00 -12.08
CA GLU A 13 -6.26 -4.60 -12.24
C GLU A 13 -5.60 -3.69 -11.19
N LEU A 14 -5.35 -2.43 -11.54
CA LEU A 14 -4.81 -1.43 -10.64
C LEU A 14 -5.93 -0.50 -10.13
N VAL A 15 -6.10 -0.44 -8.81
CA VAL A 15 -7.13 0.38 -8.14
C VAL A 15 -6.47 1.35 -7.17
N ALA A 16 -6.78 2.63 -7.27
CA ALA A 16 -6.28 3.63 -6.33
C ALA A 16 -6.96 3.50 -4.97
N LEU A 17 -6.17 3.43 -3.90
CA LEU A 17 -6.67 3.31 -2.52
C LEU A 17 -6.59 4.63 -1.74
N ASP A 18 -5.49 5.37 -1.91
CA ASP A 18 -5.21 6.63 -1.21
C ASP A 18 -4.28 7.48 -2.06
N ALA A 19 -4.44 8.79 -1.99
CA ALA A 19 -3.60 9.74 -2.71
C ALA A 19 -3.47 11.04 -1.90
N ARG A 20 -2.29 11.27 -1.29
CA ARG A 20 -2.05 12.45 -0.46
C ARG A 20 -0.57 12.79 -0.34
N ASP A 21 -0.29 13.97 0.19
CA ASP A 21 1.07 14.34 0.56
C ASP A 21 1.55 13.57 1.77
N TRP A 22 2.73 12.97 1.65
CA TRP A 22 3.49 12.38 2.73
C TRP A 22 4.61 13.33 3.14
N ASN A 23 4.86 13.40 4.45
CA ASN A 23 6.01 14.10 5.01
C ASN A 23 7.27 13.23 4.94
N ASP A 24 8.44 13.82 5.23
CA ASP A 24 9.73 13.15 5.10
C ASP A 24 9.86 11.92 6.01
N GLN A 25 9.23 11.94 7.19
CA GLN A 25 9.24 10.79 8.10
C GLN A 25 8.45 9.61 7.51
N MET A 26 7.30 9.87 6.90
CA MET A 26 6.48 8.85 6.24
C MET A 26 7.20 8.24 5.04
N ILE A 27 7.88 9.06 4.23
CA ILE A 27 8.71 8.58 3.13
C ILE A 27 9.88 7.73 3.66
N ALA A 28 10.56 8.17 4.72
CA ALA A 28 11.67 7.42 5.31
C ALA A 28 11.23 6.06 5.86
N MET A 29 10.03 5.95 6.43
CA MET A 29 9.48 4.68 6.93
C MET A 29 9.33 3.62 5.84
N MET A 30 9.11 4.00 4.57
CA MET A 30 8.99 3.05 3.47
C MET A 30 10.26 2.21 3.25
N ASN A 31 11.43 2.68 3.67
CA ASN A 31 12.68 1.92 3.57
C ASN A 31 12.75 0.73 4.54
N HIS A 32 11.85 0.69 5.53
CA HIS A 32 11.89 -0.29 6.62
C HIS A 32 10.56 -1.03 6.81
N ALA A 33 9.46 -0.46 6.33
CA ALA A 33 8.15 -1.09 6.39
C ALA A 33 7.93 -1.99 5.17
N ASN A 34 7.26 -3.13 5.37
CA ASN A 34 6.80 -4.01 4.29
C ASN A 34 5.27 -3.95 4.13
N TYR A 35 4.56 -3.47 5.14
CA TYR A 35 3.09 -3.48 5.17
C TYR A 35 2.53 -2.08 5.41
N LEU A 36 1.37 -1.82 4.82
CA LEU A 36 0.58 -0.62 5.04
C LEU A 36 -0.82 -1.00 5.50
N LEU A 37 -1.33 -0.24 6.46
CA LEU A 37 -2.74 -0.28 6.82
C LEU A 37 -3.46 0.86 6.11
N VAL A 38 -4.39 0.53 5.22
CA VAL A 38 -5.15 1.51 4.44
C VAL A 38 -6.64 1.21 4.64
N ASN A 39 -7.40 2.17 5.17
CA ASN A 39 -8.84 2.03 5.45
C ASN A 39 -9.19 0.76 6.26
N GLY A 40 -8.33 0.37 7.19
CA GLY A 40 -8.54 -0.81 8.06
C GLY A 40 -8.21 -2.16 7.40
N LYS A 41 -7.72 -2.18 6.16
CA LYS A 41 -7.25 -3.38 5.46
C LYS A 41 -5.73 -3.35 5.37
N GLU A 42 -5.10 -4.49 5.66
CA GLU A 42 -3.65 -4.66 5.60
C GLU A 42 -3.21 -5.04 4.18
N TYR A 43 -2.10 -4.46 3.78
CA TYR A 43 -1.55 -4.58 2.44
C TYR A 43 -0.04 -4.77 2.50
N GLU A 44 0.50 -5.69 1.71
CA GLU A 44 1.94 -5.84 1.50
C GLU A 44 2.38 -4.88 0.39
N MET A 45 3.40 -4.07 0.65
CA MET A 45 4.06 -3.25 -0.37
C MET A 45 4.97 -4.13 -1.22
N VAL A 46 4.80 -4.06 -2.55
CA VAL A 46 5.57 -4.90 -3.48
C VAL A 46 6.47 -4.09 -4.41
N GLU A 47 6.12 -2.84 -4.71
CA GLU A 47 6.90 -2.00 -5.62
C GLU A 47 6.67 -0.51 -5.33
N GLY A 48 7.73 0.29 -5.45
CA GLY A 48 7.66 1.75 -5.46
C GLY A 48 8.14 2.31 -6.80
N ARG A 49 7.34 3.16 -7.45
CA ARG A 49 7.69 3.83 -8.72
C ARG A 49 7.62 5.34 -8.56
N LEU A 50 8.74 6.02 -8.81
CA LEU A 50 8.76 7.48 -8.87
C LEU A 50 8.34 7.94 -10.26
N ASN A 51 7.24 8.67 -10.37
CA ASN A 51 6.88 9.36 -11.60
C ASN A 51 7.65 10.68 -11.68
N VAL A 52 8.43 10.84 -12.75
CA VAL A 52 9.28 12.02 -12.98
C VAL A 52 8.60 13.08 -13.84
N ASN A 53 7.54 12.71 -14.56
CA ASN A 53 6.75 13.63 -15.37
C ASN A 53 5.74 14.39 -14.50
N GLU A 54 5.15 13.67 -13.55
CA GLU A 54 4.28 14.20 -12.51
C GLU A 54 4.90 13.77 -11.17
N PRO A 55 5.44 14.70 -10.35
CA PRO A 55 6.37 14.37 -9.25
C PRO A 55 5.65 13.72 -8.06
N TYR A 56 5.19 12.49 -8.24
CA TYR A 56 4.54 11.67 -7.23
C TYR A 56 5.13 10.26 -7.22
N MET A 57 5.02 9.62 -6.07
CA MET A 57 5.45 8.24 -5.88
C MET A 57 4.22 7.32 -5.92
N GLU A 58 4.25 6.32 -6.79
CA GLU A 58 3.30 5.21 -6.79
C GLU A 58 3.83 4.11 -5.88
N VAL A 59 2.98 3.62 -4.99
CA VAL A 59 3.24 2.45 -4.15
C VAL A 59 2.25 1.37 -4.54
N LEU A 60 2.77 0.29 -5.12
CA LEU A 60 1.98 -0.87 -5.47
C LEU A 60 1.87 -1.79 -4.27
N VAL A 61 0.64 -2.23 -3.99
CA VAL A 61 0.36 -3.12 -2.87
C VAL A 61 -0.51 -4.31 -3.24
N LEU A 62 -0.39 -5.40 -2.48
CA LEU A 62 -1.25 -6.57 -2.55
C LEU A 62 -2.02 -6.72 -1.24
N ALA A 63 -3.31 -7.06 -1.32
CA ALA A 63 -4.11 -7.33 -0.14
C ALA A 63 -3.56 -8.54 0.62
N VAL A 64 -3.32 -8.39 1.93
CA VAL A 64 -3.02 -9.53 2.79
C VAL A 64 -4.30 -10.34 2.97
N LYS A 65 -4.26 -11.64 2.64
CA LYS A 65 -5.37 -12.54 2.91
C LYS A 65 -5.42 -12.78 4.41
N GLN A 66 -6.46 -12.31 5.08
CA GLN A 66 -6.77 -12.83 6.41
C GLN A 66 -7.20 -14.28 6.23
N GLU A 67 -6.33 -15.22 6.59
CA GLU A 67 -6.78 -16.58 6.87
C GLU A 67 -7.83 -16.47 7.98
N ALA A 68 -8.96 -17.15 7.82
CA ALA A 68 -10.04 -17.16 8.79
C ALA A 68 -9.45 -17.62 10.14
N SER A 69 -9.26 -16.65 11.04
CA SER A 69 -8.80 -16.89 12.40
C SER A 69 -9.64 -18.00 13.03
N GLU A 70 -9.00 -19.04 13.57
CA GLU A 70 -9.61 -20.10 14.38
C GLU A 70 -10.24 -19.60 15.69
N ALA A 71 -10.63 -18.32 15.78
CA ALA A 71 -11.30 -17.72 16.94
C ALA A 71 -12.77 -18.13 17.12
N ALA A 72 -13.28 -19.11 16.36
CA ALA A 72 -14.63 -19.67 16.52
C ALA A 72 -14.68 -21.01 17.27
N LYS A 73 -13.58 -21.44 17.92
CA LYS A 73 -13.49 -22.75 18.60
C LYS A 73 -13.23 -22.67 20.13
N ALA A 74 -13.51 -21.56 20.80
CA ALA A 74 -13.46 -21.46 22.26
C ALA A 74 -14.85 -21.23 22.86
#